data_AF-A0A9Q5G8J7-F1
#
_entry.id   AF-A0A9Q5G8J7-F1
#
_cell.length_a   1.000
_cell.length_b   1.000
_cell.length_c   1.000
_cell.angle_alpha   90.00
_cell.angle_beta   90.00
_cell.angle_gamma   90.00
#
_symmetry.space_group_name_H-M   'P 1'
#
loop_
_entity.id
_entity.type
_entity.pdbx_description
1 polymer ?
#
loop_
_entity_poly.entity_id
_entity_poly.type
_entity_poly.pdbx_seq_one_letter_code
_entity_poly.pdbx_strand_id
1 'polypeptide(L)'
;MIKMNIIVKNIFKVVGIWCICIMLYFVFSLWTHVRLHTIELIFGIKMNLTVNNGVSLTMTTNSWFWLLSLAIWILIFTIAKVFALKGEKYERH
;
A
#
# COMPACT_ATOMS: atom_id res chain seq x y z
N MET A 1 5.46 -17.80 -23.03
CA MET A 1 5.70 -16.34 -22.84
C MET A 1 4.46 -15.55 -22.38
N ILE A 2 3.26 -15.85 -22.90
CA ILE A 2 2.02 -15.08 -22.60
C ILE A 2 1.63 -15.07 -21.10
N LYS A 3 1.76 -16.20 -20.39
CA LYS A 3 1.45 -16.29 -18.94
C LYS A 3 2.33 -15.41 -18.06
N MET A 4 3.63 -15.31 -18.35
CA MET A 4 4.58 -14.51 -17.56
C MET A 4 4.23 -13.02 -17.63
N ASN A 5 3.82 -12.54 -18.81
CA ASN A 5 3.43 -11.15 -19.02
C ASN A 5 2.15 -10.77 -18.23
N ILE A 6 1.22 -11.72 -18.07
CA ILE A 6 -0.01 -11.52 -17.27
C ILE A 6 0.32 -11.44 -15.78
N ILE A 7 1.19 -12.30 -15.27
CA ILE A 7 1.60 -12.31 -13.86
C ILE A 7 2.31 -11.01 -13.50
N VAL A 8 3.28 -10.59 -14.33
CA VAL A 8 4.04 -9.35 -14.13
C VAL A 8 3.12 -8.13 -14.13
N LYS A 9 2.19 -8.03 -15.09
CA LYS A 9 1.18 -6.95 -15.11
C LYS A 9 0.33 -6.93 -13.84
N ASN A 10 -0.02 -8.09 -13.30
CA ASN A 10 -0.83 -8.18 -12.10
C ASN A 10 -0.06 -7.72 -10.86
N ILE A 11 1.23 -8.08 -10.75
CA ILE A 11 2.11 -7.61 -9.67
C ILE A 11 2.25 -6.08 -9.73
N PHE A 12 2.50 -5.51 -10.92
CA PHE A 12 2.59 -4.06 -11.09
C PHE A 12 1.30 -3.33 -10.67
N LYS A 13 0.13 -3.90 -10.98
CA LYS A 13 -1.15 -3.34 -10.51
C LYS A 13 -1.24 -3.32 -8.99
N VAL A 14 -0.86 -4.42 -8.33
CA VAL A 14 -0.93 -4.55 -6.86
C VAL A 14 0.01 -3.57 -6.18
N VAL A 15 1.24 -3.44 -6.68
CA VAL A 15 2.22 -2.46 -6.19
C VAL A 15 1.71 -1.03 -6.44
N GLY A 16 1.07 -0.78 -7.59
CA GLY A 16 0.45 0.51 -7.89
C GLY A 16 -0.63 0.90 -6.88
N ILE A 17 -1.54 -0.03 -6.53
CA ILE A 17 -2.57 0.21 -5.52
C ILE A 17 -1.94 0.52 -4.16
N TRP A 18 -0.90 -0.22 -3.78
CA TRP A 18 -0.16 0.02 -2.54
C TRP A 18 0.44 1.43 -2.48
N CYS A 19 1.10 1.87 -3.56
CA CYS A 19 1.61 3.24 -3.66
C CYS A 19 0.51 4.29 -3.57
N ILE A 20 -0.65 4.05 -4.18
CA ILE A 20 -1.81 4.95 -4.09
C ILE A 20 -2.29 5.07 -2.64
N CYS A 21 -2.37 3.97 -1.88
CA CYS A 21 -2.74 4.01 -0.47
C CYS A 21 -1.80 4.90 0.36
N ILE A 22 -0.49 4.83 0.10
CA ILE A 22 0.50 5.65 0.80
C ILE A 22 0.38 7.12 0.40
N MET A 23 0.15 7.41 -0.88
CA MET A 23 -0.08 8.78 -1.36
C MET A 23 -1.36 9.38 -0.77
N LEU A 24 -2.44 8.61 -0.67
CA LEU A 24 -3.65 9.06 0.00
C LEU A 24 -3.41 9.39 1.47
N TYR A 25 -2.63 8.55 2.17
CA TYR A 25 -2.25 8.82 3.56
C TYR A 25 -1.38 10.09 3.68
N PHE A 26 -0.46 10.31 2.74
CA PHE A 26 0.35 11.53 2.68
C PHE A 26 -0.53 12.78 2.52
N VAL A 27 -1.45 12.79 1.54
CA VAL A 27 -2.38 13.92 1.31
C VAL A 27 -3.28 14.13 2.53
N PHE A 28 -3.80 13.06 3.13
CA PHE A 28 -4.61 13.13 4.34
C PHE A 28 -3.84 13.76 5.51
N SER A 29 -2.59 13.35 5.73
CA SER A 29 -1.73 13.90 6.79
C SER A 29 -1.35 15.36 6.52
N LEU A 30 -1.17 15.73 5.25
CA LEU A 30 -0.92 17.11 4.84
C LEU A 30 -2.13 18.02 5.10
N TRP A 31 -3.34 17.53 4.88
CA TRP A 31 -4.58 18.29 5.10
C TRP A 31 -4.98 18.40 6.57
N THR A 32 -4.91 17.29 7.31
CA THR A 32 -5.38 17.24 8.71
C THR A 32 -4.31 17.66 9.70
N HIS A 33 -3.05 17.67 9.30
CA HIS A 33 -1.88 17.81 10.19
C HIS A 33 -1.80 16.73 11.27
N VAL A 34 -2.59 15.66 11.15
CA VAL A 34 -2.62 14.53 12.08
C VAL A 34 -1.64 13.47 11.61
N ARG A 35 -0.88 12.94 12.57
CA ARG A 35 0.04 11.82 12.36
C ARG A 35 -0.52 10.57 13.01
N LEU A 36 -0.70 9.54 12.20
CA LEU A 36 -1.16 8.23 12.67
C LEU A 36 0.03 7.29 12.76
N HIS A 37 0.63 7.22 13.95
CA HIS A 37 1.83 6.40 14.22
C HIS A 37 1.63 4.91 13.87
N THR A 38 0.42 4.38 14.03
CA THR A 38 0.11 3.00 13.65
C THR A 38 0.23 2.78 12.14
N ILE A 39 -0.25 3.74 11.33
CA ILE A 39 -0.16 3.66 9.86
C ILE A 39 1.30 3.83 9.42
N GLU A 40 2.02 4.75 10.04
CA GLU A 40 3.47 4.93 9.85
C GLU A 40 4.22 3.59 10.04
N LEU A 41 3.94 2.88 11.13
CA LEU A 41 4.55 1.57 11.42
C LEU A 41 4.18 0.50 10.39
N ILE A 42 2.89 0.38 10.02
CA ILE A 42 2.39 -0.63 9.08
C ILE A 42 3.02 -0.47 7.70
N PHE A 43 3.18 0.77 7.25
CA PHE A 43 3.81 1.05 5.96
C PHE A 43 5.34 1.13 6.05
N GLY A 44 5.93 1.14 7.24
CA GLY A 44 7.38 1.32 7.41
C GLY A 44 7.84 2.73 7.02
N ILE A 45 6.97 3.71 7.18
CA ILE A 45 7.25 5.12 6.88
C ILE A 45 7.31 5.94 8.16
N LYS A 46 8.05 7.04 8.10
CA LYS A 46 8.09 8.05 9.13
C LYS A 46 7.82 9.39 8.47
N MET A 47 6.74 10.06 8.90
CA MET A 47 6.45 11.40 8.44
C MET A 47 6.98 12.43 9.43
N ASN A 48 7.48 13.55 8.92
CA ASN A 48 7.86 14.69 9.73
C ASN A 48 7.10 15.91 9.21
N LEU A 49 6.25 16.48 10.06
CA LEU A 49 5.46 17.66 9.74
C LEU A 49 6.19 18.89 10.31
N THR A 50 6.56 19.82 9.45
CA THR A 50 7.13 21.12 9.85
C THR A 50 6.17 22.22 9.41
N VAL A 51 5.72 23.03 10.36
CA VAL A 51 4.66 24.04 10.16
C VAL A 51 5.21 25.49 10.17
N ASN A 52 6.53 25.67 10.04
CA ASN A 52 7.16 26.98 10.16
C ASN A 52 7.26 27.66 8.78
N ASN A 53 6.62 28.83 8.61
CA ASN A 53 6.49 29.57 7.34
C ASN A 53 5.78 28.83 6.18
N GLY A 54 4.96 27.82 6.51
CA GLY A 54 4.25 26.97 5.57
C GLY A 54 4.12 25.55 6.10
N VAL A 55 3.28 24.74 5.47
CA VAL A 55 3.14 23.32 5.82
C VAL A 55 4.06 22.51 4.91
N SER A 56 5.07 21.87 5.49
CA SER A 56 5.89 20.88 4.80
C SER A 56 5.77 19.53 5.50
N LEU A 57 5.65 18.48 4.68
CA LEU A 57 5.52 17.10 5.14
C LEU A 57 6.60 16.28 4.45
N THR A 58 7.55 15.77 5.23
CA THR A 58 8.65 14.94 4.72
C THR A 58 8.37 13.49 5.08
N MET A 59 8.23 12.62 4.08
CA MET A 59 8.09 11.19 4.27
C MET A 59 9.43 10.50 4.09
N THR A 60 9.85 9.71 5.07
CA THR A 60 11.06 8.88 5.03
C THR A 60 10.67 7.43 5.23
N THR A 61 11.45 6.51 4.66
CA THR A 61 11.16 5.07 4.71
C THR A 61 12.22 4.36 5.53
N ASN A 62 11.82 3.44 6.40
CA ASN A 62 12.71 2.40 6.88
C ASN A 62 12.67 1.25 5.87
N SER A 63 13.77 1.00 5.17
CA SER A 63 13.85 0.05 4.06
C SER A 63 13.38 -1.36 4.44
N TRP A 64 13.66 -1.81 5.66
CA TRP A 64 13.25 -3.14 6.12
C TRP A 64 11.73 -3.26 6.30
N PHE A 65 11.12 -2.33 7.04
CA PHE A 65 9.68 -2.35 7.28
C PHE A 65 8.87 -2.00 6.02
N TRP A 66 9.39 -1.14 5.14
CA TRP A 66 8.77 -0.78 3.87
C TRP A 66 8.65 -1.99 2.93
N LEU A 67 9.72 -2.80 2.81
CA LEU A 67 9.69 -4.05 2.02
C LEU A 67 8.77 -5.10 2.65
N LEU A 68 8.77 -5.19 3.99
CA LEU A 68 7.91 -6.13 4.72
C LEU A 68 6.43 -5.77 4.56
N SER A 69 6.10 -4.48 4.60
CA SER A 69 4.77 -3.93 4.30
C SER A 69 4.29 -4.32 2.90
N LEU A 70 5.15 -4.13 1.88
CA LEU A 70 4.85 -4.49 0.50
C LEU A 70 4.61 -6.01 0.35
N ALA A 71 5.45 -6.83 1.00
CA ALA A 71 5.32 -8.28 0.97
C ALA A 71 4.00 -8.76 1.59
N ILE A 72 3.61 -8.20 2.74
CA ILE A 72 2.33 -8.48 3.38
C ILE A 72 1.17 -8.06 2.48
N TRP A 73 1.26 -6.90 1.84
CA TRP A 73 0.22 -6.42 0.92
C TRP A 73 0.00 -7.36 -0.27
N ILE A 74 1.08 -7.82 -0.90
CA ILE A 74 1.02 -8.78 -2.00
C ILE A 74 0.41 -10.11 -1.53
N LEU A 75 0.75 -10.56 -0.31
CA LEU A 75 0.23 -11.79 0.27
C LEU A 75 -1.27 -11.70 0.53
N ILE A 76 -1.75 -10.61 1.15
CA ILE A 76 -3.17 -10.33 1.37
C ILE A 76 -3.92 -10.31 0.04
N PHE A 77 -3.39 -9.60 -0.96
CA PHE A 77 -4.02 -9.51 -2.27
C PHE A 77 -4.12 -10.89 -2.95
N THR A 78 -3.09 -11.72 -2.84
CA THR A 78 -3.09 -13.07 -3.41
C THR A 78 -4.14 -13.94 -2.74
N ILE A 79 -4.23 -13.90 -1.41
CA ILE A 79 -5.25 -14.62 -0.65
C ILE A 79 -6.66 -14.14 -1.04
N ALA A 80 -6.89 -12.82 -1.06
CA ALA A 80 -8.18 -12.24 -1.44
C ALA A 80 -8.60 -12.67 -2.86
N LYS A 81 -7.66 -12.70 -3.81
CA LYS A 81 -7.92 -13.17 -5.18
C LYS A 81 -8.28 -14.66 -5.23
N VAL A 82 -7.60 -15.50 -4.44
CA VAL A 82 -7.93 -16.93 -4.34
C VAL A 82 -9.32 -17.12 -3.74
N PHE A 83 -9.68 -16.35 -2.71
CA PHE A 83 -11.02 -16.38 -2.13
C PHE A 83 -12.10 -15.91 -3.10
N ALA A 84 -11.88 -14.82 -3.83
CA ALA A 84 -12.82 -14.33 -4.86
C ALA A 84 -13.05 -15.38 -5.96
N LEU A 85 -11.98 -16.01 -6.46
CA LEU A 85 -12.06 -17.10 -7.45
C LEU A 85 -12.75 -18.36 -6.91
N LYS A 86 -12.63 -18.62 -5.60
CA LYS A 86 -13.32 -19.73 -4.95
C LYS A 86 -14.81 -19.41 -4.77
N GLY A 87 -15.17 -18.16 -4.48
CA GLY A 87 -16.55 -17.67 -4.42
C GLY A 87 -17.30 -17.82 -5.75
N GLU A 88 -16.67 -17.46 -6.87
CA GLU A 88 -17.24 -17.63 -8.22
C GLU A 88 -17.59 -19.09 -8.58
N LYS A 89 -16.91 -20.08 -7.97
CA LYS A 89 -17.23 -21.50 -8.18
C LYS A 89 -18.46 -21.96 -7.42
N TYR A 90 -18.82 -21.29 -6.33
CA TYR A 90 -19.99 -21.65 -5.52
C TYR A 90 -21.28 -20.98 -6.02
N GLU A 91 -21.22 -19.88 -6.77
CA GLU A 91 -22.41 -19.24 -7.36
C GLU A 91 -22.87 -19.85 -8.69
N ARG A 92 -22.11 -20.79 -9.28
CA ARG A 92 -22.48 -21.46 -10.54
C ARG A 92 -23.07 -22.87 -10.36
N HIS A 93 -23.38 -23.28 -9.13
CA HIS A 93 -23.98 -24.57 -8.83
C HIS A 93 -25.36 -24.41 -8.19
#